data_AF-A0A944Y538-F1
#
_entry.id   AF-A0A944Y538-F1
#
_cell.length_a   1.000
_cell.length_b   1.000
_cell.length_c   1.000
_cell.angle_alpha   90.00
_cell.angle_beta   90.00
_cell.angle_gamma   90.00
#
_symmetry.space_group_name_H-M   'P 1'
#
loop_
_entity.id
_entity.type
_entity.pdbx_description
1 polymer ?
#
loop_
_entity_poly.entity_id
_entity_poly.type
_entity_poly.pdbx_seq_one_letter_code
_entity_poly.pdbx_strand_id
1 'polypeptide(L)'
;MKFFKILAFITAMALMGCTSINQEERQRSVASSVEEGSLSGTQLGVARYYWNWQMKPKYDGKREKWQMKYRAVRAYFNKIEGETDSYHAIVLEYTDLRRMAAPYIGSNKLPAIQWIFGFLKRIAAKVSVYKVTPRTDSGTYEMQLLKAEGGQLVSDKSDDPSVLHLSKRNDLVHPLSGARMTKYTTRKGHDVDVFFPIIPKTETKKEAKQRKKESKFGIQYNLANFVYNKMKLESTWRMSYLTGPYLRAYNDKKHNILNLSKSEGKLEADFKIEKSNFITKRGKARRFTNKKSAEIEGKYTVTEPANGIFIFTANDSNSKGREHVENRLGVFVDIFDATKSLNQDVVELIMVDSENPTDFLMYYEHPDNGEGEKKVTK
;
A
#
# COMPACT_ATOMS: atom_id res chain seq x y z
N MET A 1 -27.73 -3.47 2.64
CA MET A 1 -27.27 -2.21 3.28
C MET A 1 -27.15 -2.28 4.80
N LYS A 2 -28.10 -2.88 5.55
CA LYS A 2 -28.03 -2.97 7.03
C LYS A 2 -26.77 -3.68 7.55
N PHE A 3 -26.39 -4.81 6.97
CA PHE A 3 -25.18 -5.56 7.34
C PHE A 3 -23.87 -4.78 7.11
N PHE A 4 -23.80 -3.97 6.04
CA PHE A 4 -22.65 -3.09 5.76
C PHE A 4 -22.53 -1.97 6.80
N LYS A 5 -23.66 -1.37 7.20
CA LYS A 5 -23.68 -0.36 8.27
C LYS A 5 -23.26 -0.97 9.61
N ILE A 6 -23.72 -2.17 9.93
CA ILE A 6 -23.34 -2.87 11.17
C ILE A 6 -21.85 -3.23 11.17
N LEU A 7 -21.32 -3.79 10.09
CA LEU A 7 -19.88 -4.12 9.99
C LEU A 7 -19.01 -2.85 10.03
N ALA A 8 -19.38 -1.81 9.30
CA ALA A 8 -18.68 -0.53 9.32
C ALA A 8 -18.79 0.17 10.69
N PHE A 9 -19.91 0.02 11.39
CA PHE A 9 -20.14 0.58 12.72
C PHE A 9 -19.38 -0.19 13.81
N ILE A 10 -19.34 -1.52 13.77
CA ILE A 10 -18.51 -2.35 14.67
C ILE A 10 -17.04 -2.06 14.43
N THR A 11 -16.63 -1.90 13.16
CA THR A 11 -15.27 -1.47 12.81
C THR A 11 -15.01 -0.07 13.34
N ALA A 12 -15.93 0.88 13.18
CA ALA A 12 -15.79 2.25 13.69
C ALA A 12 -15.73 2.34 15.22
N MET A 13 -16.57 1.60 15.95
CA MET A 13 -16.56 1.59 17.42
C MET A 13 -15.32 0.89 17.99
N ALA A 14 -14.82 -0.17 17.34
CA ALA A 14 -13.54 -0.76 17.70
C ALA A 14 -12.35 0.18 17.43
N LEU A 15 -12.54 1.18 16.56
CA LEU A 15 -11.58 2.21 16.19
C LEU A 15 -11.78 3.56 16.94
N MET A 16 -12.61 3.63 17.98
CA MET A 16 -12.86 4.87 18.75
C MET A 16 -12.40 4.73 20.21
N GLY A 17 -11.20 4.18 20.44
CA GLY A 17 -10.59 4.15 21.76
C GLY A 17 -9.72 5.39 21.99
N CYS A 18 -10.18 6.30 22.85
CA CYS A 18 -9.51 7.55 23.20
C CYS A 18 -8.16 7.33 23.90
N THR A 19 -7.08 7.91 23.36
CA THR A 19 -5.94 8.43 24.15
C THR A 19 -5.38 9.66 23.44
N SER A 20 -4.92 10.65 24.21
CA SER A 20 -4.40 11.94 23.72
C SER A 20 -2.88 11.87 23.49
N ILE A 21 -2.43 12.34 22.32
CA ILE A 21 -1.02 12.57 21.98
C ILE A 21 -0.84 14.06 21.66
N ASN A 22 0.25 14.65 22.15
CA ASN A 22 0.68 16.02 21.80
C ASN A 22 1.12 16.08 20.33
N GLN A 23 0.73 17.14 19.63
CA GLN A 23 1.00 17.32 18.20
C GLN A 23 2.44 17.75 17.87
N GLU A 24 3.27 18.06 18.88
CA GLU A 24 4.54 18.78 18.69
C GLU A 24 5.76 17.90 18.35
N GLU A 25 5.69 16.56 18.44
CA GLU A 25 6.85 15.67 18.16
C GLU A 25 6.86 15.04 16.74
N ARG A 26 5.95 15.46 15.85
CA ARG A 26 5.78 14.86 14.50
C ARG A 26 6.77 15.41 13.46
N GLN A 27 8.02 14.99 13.47
CA GLN A 27 8.96 15.31 12.38
C GLN A 27 9.57 14.06 11.73
N ARG A 28 8.74 13.31 10.99
CA ARG A 28 9.18 12.39 9.92
C ARG A 28 8.75 12.95 8.57
N SER A 29 9.66 13.02 7.60
CA SER A 29 9.36 13.59 6.27
C SER A 29 8.28 12.79 5.52
N VAL A 30 7.25 13.48 5.04
CA VAL A 30 6.11 12.90 4.30
C VAL A 30 6.19 13.31 2.85
N ALA A 31 6.21 12.34 1.93
CA ALA A 31 6.30 12.59 0.48
C ALA A 31 5.02 13.15 -0.14
N SER A 32 3.90 12.71 0.42
CA SER A 32 2.61 12.78 -0.25
C SER A 32 1.74 13.90 0.30
N SER A 33 2.34 15.03 0.69
CA SER A 33 1.59 16.26 0.92
C SER A 33 1.13 16.83 -0.41
N VAL A 34 -0.12 17.29 -0.47
CA VAL A 34 -0.68 17.91 -1.67
C VAL A 34 -0.02 19.27 -1.85
N GLU A 35 0.85 19.40 -2.85
CA GLU A 35 1.33 20.70 -3.32
C GLU A 35 0.35 21.23 -4.37
N GLU A 36 -0.12 22.47 -4.19
CA GLU A 36 -1.10 23.08 -5.09
C GLU A 36 -0.58 23.11 -6.53
N GLY A 37 -1.38 22.56 -7.46
CA GLY A 37 -1.02 22.48 -8.88
C GLY A 37 -0.15 21.27 -9.29
N SER A 38 0.29 20.42 -8.36
CA SER A 38 1.07 19.21 -8.66
C SER A 38 0.24 17.92 -8.56
N LEU A 39 0.77 16.81 -9.08
CA LEU A 39 0.20 15.48 -8.82
C LEU A 39 0.58 14.91 -7.45
N SER A 40 1.49 15.54 -6.72
CA SER A 40 1.96 15.08 -5.41
C SER A 40 0.81 14.91 -4.44
N GLY A 41 0.81 13.83 -3.68
CA GLY A 41 -0.30 13.52 -2.79
C GLY A 41 -0.67 12.05 -2.77
N THR A 42 -1.82 11.78 -2.16
CA THR A 42 -2.45 10.46 -2.23
C THR A 42 -3.89 10.55 -2.69
N GLN A 43 -4.32 9.59 -3.49
CA GLN A 43 -5.70 9.52 -3.99
C GLN A 43 -6.23 8.10 -3.89
N LEU A 44 -7.43 7.97 -3.33
CA LEU A 44 -8.18 6.70 -3.31
C LEU A 44 -8.89 6.51 -4.66
N GLY A 45 -8.71 5.33 -5.25
CA GLY A 45 -9.30 4.92 -6.52
C GLY A 45 -9.81 3.49 -6.50
N VAL A 46 -10.10 2.99 -7.70
CA VAL A 46 -10.75 1.70 -7.92
C VAL A 46 -10.02 0.96 -9.04
N ALA A 47 -9.57 -0.27 -8.77
CA ALA A 47 -9.21 -1.22 -9.82
C ALA A 47 -10.46 -1.97 -10.26
N ARG A 48 -10.76 -1.92 -11.56
CA ARG A 48 -11.85 -2.65 -12.21
C ARG A 48 -11.29 -3.76 -13.07
N TYR A 49 -11.60 -4.98 -12.67
CA TYR A 49 -11.23 -6.21 -13.37
C TYR A 49 -12.38 -6.67 -14.25
N TYR A 50 -12.07 -6.95 -15.51
CA TYR A 50 -12.99 -7.59 -16.45
C TYR A 50 -12.74 -9.10 -16.45
N TRP A 51 -13.76 -9.87 -16.06
CA TRP A 51 -13.71 -11.32 -16.13
C TRP A 51 -14.78 -11.82 -17.11
N ASN A 52 -14.34 -12.45 -18.20
CA ASN A 52 -15.20 -13.25 -19.05
C ASN A 52 -15.32 -14.66 -18.45
N TRP A 53 -16.53 -15.04 -18.03
CA TRP A 53 -16.83 -16.43 -17.68
C TRP A 53 -17.72 -16.99 -18.78
N GLN A 54 -17.16 -17.88 -19.61
CA GLN A 54 -17.94 -18.65 -20.57
C GLN A 54 -18.74 -19.70 -19.80
N MET A 55 -20.05 -19.48 -19.66
CA MET A 55 -20.93 -20.52 -19.12
C MET A 55 -21.13 -21.59 -20.19
N LYS A 56 -20.98 -22.87 -19.83
CA LYS A 56 -21.43 -23.98 -20.69
C LYS A 56 -22.91 -23.77 -21.02
N PRO A 57 -23.33 -23.88 -22.29
CA PRO A 57 -24.71 -23.62 -22.67
C PRO A 57 -25.63 -24.63 -21.97
N LYS A 58 -26.76 -24.15 -21.44
CA LYS A 58 -27.84 -25.03 -21.00
C LYS A 58 -28.85 -25.30 -22.13
N TYR A 59 -29.00 -24.40 -23.10
CA TYR A 59 -29.81 -24.53 -24.33
C TYR A 59 -29.34 -23.51 -25.40
N ASP A 60 -29.08 -23.96 -26.63
CA ASP A 60 -28.99 -23.29 -27.96
C ASP A 60 -28.33 -21.90 -28.14
N GLY A 61 -27.45 -21.45 -27.25
CA GLY A 61 -26.61 -20.29 -27.55
C GLY A 61 -25.56 -19.98 -26.49
N LYS A 62 -24.35 -19.60 -26.92
CA LYS A 62 -23.31 -19.08 -26.01
C LYS A 62 -23.76 -17.70 -25.50
N ARG A 63 -24.16 -17.59 -24.24
CA ARG A 63 -24.35 -16.30 -23.56
C ARG A 63 -23.09 -15.95 -22.78
N GLU A 64 -22.36 -14.95 -23.25
CA GLU A 64 -21.27 -14.37 -22.47
C GLU A 64 -21.84 -13.51 -21.35
N LYS A 65 -21.41 -13.75 -20.11
CA LYS A 65 -21.74 -12.90 -18.96
C LYS A 65 -20.47 -12.32 -18.39
N TRP A 66 -20.28 -11.03 -18.60
CA TRP A 66 -19.20 -10.27 -18.01
C TRP A 66 -19.45 -10.08 -16.50
N GLN A 67 -18.53 -10.55 -15.67
CA GLN A 67 -18.50 -10.19 -14.26
C GLN A 67 -17.41 -9.14 -14.04
N MET A 68 -17.81 -8.01 -13.44
CA MET A 68 -16.88 -6.99 -13.01
C MET A 68 -16.53 -7.22 -11.55
N LYS A 69 -15.24 -7.27 -11.26
CA LYS A 69 -14.73 -7.29 -9.88
C LYS A 69 -14.00 -5.99 -9.59
N TYR A 70 -14.34 -5.38 -8.46
CA TYR A 70 -13.76 -4.11 -8.04
C TYR A 70 -12.90 -4.31 -6.80
N ARG A 71 -11.78 -3.61 -6.75
CA ARG A 71 -10.92 -3.48 -5.57
C ARG A 71 -10.60 -2.03 -5.32
N ALA A 72 -10.41 -1.68 -4.05
CA ALA A 72 -9.88 -0.38 -3.69
C ALA A 72 -8.41 -0.31 -4.11
N VAL A 73 -7.98 0.85 -4.58
CA VAL A 73 -6.58 1.19 -4.87
C VAL A 73 -6.27 2.51 -4.20
N ARG A 74 -5.04 2.69 -3.74
CA ARG A 74 -4.51 4.00 -3.37
C ARG A 74 -3.27 4.26 -4.20
N ALA A 75 -3.18 5.46 -4.72
CA ALA A 75 -1.99 5.95 -5.40
C ALA A 75 -1.31 6.99 -4.53
N TYR A 76 0.03 6.97 -4.54
CA TYR A 76 0.91 7.90 -3.87
C TYR A 76 1.81 8.49 -4.95
N PHE A 77 1.86 9.81 -5.05
CA PHE A 77 2.69 10.51 -6.01
C PHE A 77 3.63 11.44 -5.26
N ASN A 78 4.90 11.43 -5.66
CA ASN A 78 5.91 12.33 -5.16
C ASN A 78 6.68 12.92 -6.34
N LYS A 79 6.84 14.24 -6.35
CA LYS A 79 7.55 14.94 -7.43
C LYS A 79 9.04 14.54 -7.45
N ILE A 80 9.60 14.40 -8.65
CA ILE A 80 11.02 14.18 -8.85
C ILE A 80 11.70 15.55 -8.86
N GLU A 81 12.61 15.77 -7.92
CA GLU A 81 13.38 17.02 -7.86
C GLU A 81 14.26 17.16 -9.11
N GLY A 82 14.27 18.34 -9.71
CA GLY A 82 15.04 18.62 -10.93
C GLY A 82 14.40 18.16 -12.24
N GLU A 83 13.29 17.40 -12.21
CA GLU A 83 12.55 17.03 -13.42
C GLU A 83 11.22 17.81 -13.54
N THR A 84 10.92 18.32 -14.74
CA THR A 84 9.67 19.03 -15.01
C THR A 84 8.48 18.07 -14.99
N ASP A 85 7.50 18.34 -14.12
CA ASP A 85 6.23 17.62 -13.98
C ASP A 85 6.36 16.09 -13.99
N SER A 86 7.46 15.58 -13.45
CA SER A 86 7.72 14.14 -13.35
C SER A 86 7.64 13.69 -11.90
N TYR A 87 7.17 12.45 -11.70
CA TYR A 87 6.83 11.93 -10.39
C TYR A 87 7.30 10.48 -10.24
N HIS A 88 7.69 10.11 -9.03
CA HIS A 88 7.64 8.71 -8.60
C HIS A 88 6.23 8.42 -8.08
N ALA A 89 5.68 7.27 -8.43
CA ALA A 89 4.37 6.86 -7.99
C ALA A 89 4.33 5.43 -7.45
N ILE A 90 3.66 5.23 -6.32
CA ILE A 90 3.31 3.91 -5.78
C ILE A 90 1.82 3.69 -6.03
N VAL A 91 1.46 2.55 -6.60
CA VAL A 91 0.06 2.14 -6.76
C VAL A 91 -0.17 0.87 -5.95
N LEU A 92 -0.96 0.99 -4.89
CA LEU A 92 -1.26 -0.08 -3.95
C LEU A 92 -2.72 -0.51 -4.11
N GLU A 93 -2.93 -1.76 -4.51
CA GLU A 93 -4.24 -2.39 -4.48
C GLU A 93 -4.47 -3.07 -3.14
N TYR A 94 -5.57 -2.78 -2.46
CA TYR A 94 -5.88 -3.44 -1.18
C TYR A 94 -6.29 -4.91 -1.39
N THR A 95 -5.96 -5.75 -0.40
CA THR A 95 -6.63 -7.04 -0.28
C THR A 95 -8.12 -6.84 0.05
N ASP A 96 -8.89 -7.92 0.16
CA ASP A 96 -10.29 -7.80 0.55
C ASP A 96 -10.36 -7.22 1.98
N LEU A 97 -10.73 -5.94 2.09
CA LEU A 97 -10.79 -5.18 3.34
C LEU A 97 -11.72 -5.83 4.37
N ARG A 98 -12.74 -6.58 3.94
CA ARG A 98 -13.63 -7.33 4.85
C ARG A 98 -12.88 -8.43 5.59
N ARG A 99 -11.86 -9.02 4.95
CA ARG A 99 -11.00 -10.04 5.55
C ARG A 99 -9.90 -9.42 6.42
N MET A 100 -9.62 -8.13 6.26
CA MET A 100 -8.63 -7.42 7.08
C MET A 100 -9.21 -6.92 8.39
N ALA A 101 -10.49 -6.51 8.40
CA ALA A 101 -11.11 -5.88 9.56
C ALA A 101 -11.00 -6.74 10.83
N ALA A 102 -11.35 -8.04 10.76
CA ALA A 102 -11.29 -8.91 11.93
C ALA A 102 -9.85 -9.14 12.45
N PRO A 103 -8.85 -9.51 11.61
CA PRO A 103 -7.45 -9.60 12.05
C PRO A 103 -6.88 -8.28 12.55
N TYR A 104 -7.26 -7.14 11.97
CA TYR A 104 -6.84 -5.81 12.42
C TYR A 104 -7.36 -5.51 13.83
N ILE A 105 -8.68 -5.66 14.05
CA ILE A 105 -9.32 -5.44 15.36
C ILE A 105 -8.77 -6.42 16.40
N GLY A 106 -8.69 -7.71 16.04
CA GLY A 106 -8.15 -8.74 16.91
C GLY A 106 -6.71 -8.47 17.32
N SER A 107 -5.88 -8.03 16.38
CA SER A 107 -4.48 -7.70 16.66
C SER A 107 -4.36 -6.43 17.52
N ASN A 108 -5.26 -5.45 17.40
CA ASN A 108 -5.14 -4.17 18.10
C ASN A 108 -5.84 -4.09 19.45
N LYS A 109 -7.08 -4.58 19.54
CA LYS A 109 -7.94 -4.34 20.70
C LYS A 109 -8.13 -5.58 21.56
N LEU A 110 -7.86 -6.77 21.03
CA LEU A 110 -8.18 -8.04 21.68
C LEU A 110 -7.01 -9.05 21.61
N PRO A 111 -5.80 -8.68 22.09
CA PRO A 111 -4.61 -9.53 21.98
C PRO A 111 -4.78 -10.90 22.65
N ALA A 112 -5.59 -11.00 23.72
CA ALA A 112 -5.87 -12.25 24.44
C ALA A 112 -6.56 -13.33 23.56
N ILE A 113 -7.30 -12.91 22.54
CA ILE A 113 -8.01 -13.81 21.60
C ILE A 113 -7.46 -13.72 20.17
N GLN A 114 -6.28 -13.12 20.00
CA GLN A 114 -5.63 -12.97 18.70
C GLN A 114 -5.37 -14.31 18.01
N TRP A 115 -5.19 -15.38 18.78
CA TRP A 115 -5.06 -16.75 18.26
C TRP A 115 -6.31 -17.24 17.49
N ILE A 116 -7.49 -16.69 17.78
CA ILE A 116 -8.76 -17.02 17.09
C ILE A 116 -8.83 -16.34 15.71
N PHE A 117 -8.48 -15.05 15.65
CA PHE A 117 -8.60 -14.24 14.44
C PHE A 117 -7.35 -14.29 13.54
N GLY A 118 -6.22 -14.73 14.09
CA GLY A 118 -4.91 -14.66 13.45
C GLY A 118 -4.38 -13.23 13.34
N PHE A 119 -3.12 -13.10 12.92
CA PHE A 119 -2.49 -11.81 12.69
C PHE A 119 -2.88 -11.22 11.33
N LEU A 120 -3.01 -9.90 11.27
CA LEU A 120 -3.08 -9.20 9.99
C LEU A 120 -1.70 -9.19 9.33
N LYS A 121 -1.51 -10.12 8.41
CA LYS A 121 -0.25 -10.31 7.69
C LYS A 121 -0.26 -9.75 6.27
N ARG A 122 -1.39 -9.23 5.77
CA ARG A 122 -1.49 -8.78 4.37
C ARG A 122 -2.53 -7.67 4.25
N ILE A 123 -2.06 -6.48 3.88
CA ILE A 123 -2.88 -5.30 3.61
C ILE A 123 -3.05 -5.09 2.11
N ALA A 124 -1.97 -5.25 1.34
CA ALA A 124 -2.00 -5.13 -0.12
C ALA A 124 -2.30 -6.47 -0.82
N ALA A 125 -2.90 -6.41 -2.00
CA ALA A 125 -3.01 -7.50 -2.96
C ALA A 125 -1.96 -7.37 -4.06
N LYS A 126 -1.68 -6.14 -4.49
CA LYS A 126 -0.66 -5.76 -5.47
C LYS A 126 0.00 -4.46 -5.07
N VAL A 127 1.27 -4.30 -5.37
CA VAL A 127 2.00 -3.04 -5.24
C VAL A 127 2.88 -2.88 -6.47
N SER A 128 2.87 -1.69 -7.07
CA SER A 128 3.71 -1.33 -8.21
C SER A 128 4.31 0.04 -7.98
N VAL A 129 5.54 0.24 -8.47
CA VAL A 129 6.26 1.51 -8.38
C VAL A 129 6.55 1.97 -9.81
N TYR A 130 6.30 3.25 -10.10
CA TYR A 130 6.41 3.83 -11.43
C TYR A 130 7.22 5.12 -11.42
N LYS A 131 7.91 5.39 -12.52
CA LYS A 131 8.26 6.75 -12.93
C LYS A 131 7.15 7.25 -13.85
N VAL A 132 6.65 8.44 -13.56
CA VAL A 132 5.54 9.07 -14.26
C VAL A 132 6.06 10.34 -14.91
N THR A 133 6.00 10.41 -16.24
CA THR A 133 6.52 11.53 -17.03
C THR A 133 5.42 12.13 -17.91
N PRO A 134 5.40 13.46 -18.11
CA PRO A 134 4.39 14.09 -18.94
C PRO A 134 4.58 13.69 -20.40
N ARG A 135 3.47 13.46 -21.11
CA ARG A 135 3.49 13.29 -22.57
C ARG A 135 3.25 14.63 -23.26
N THR A 136 3.42 14.65 -24.58
CA THR A 136 3.10 15.81 -25.44
C THR A 136 1.64 16.23 -25.32
N ASP A 137 0.74 15.28 -25.09
CA ASP A 137 -0.69 15.54 -24.96
C ASP A 137 -1.01 16.04 -23.54
N SER A 138 -1.54 17.27 -23.46
CA SER A 138 -1.90 17.91 -22.19
C SER A 138 -2.77 17.00 -21.30
N GLY A 139 -2.37 16.87 -20.03
CA GLY A 139 -3.09 16.08 -19.05
C GLY A 139 -2.92 14.57 -19.21
N THR A 140 -1.89 14.11 -19.94
CA THR A 140 -1.54 12.71 -20.03
C THR A 140 -0.10 12.46 -19.61
N TYR A 141 0.12 11.34 -18.93
CA TYR A 141 1.42 10.95 -18.41
C TYR A 141 1.71 9.50 -18.75
N GLU A 142 2.93 9.23 -19.18
CA GLU A 142 3.45 7.88 -19.34
C GLU A 142 3.89 7.35 -17.98
N MET A 143 3.52 6.11 -17.66
CA MET A 143 3.88 5.42 -16.42
C MET A 143 4.76 4.22 -16.74
N GLN A 144 6.06 4.36 -16.49
CA GLN A 144 7.07 3.32 -16.67
C GLN A 144 7.31 2.61 -15.35
N LEU A 145 7.28 1.27 -15.33
CA LEU A 145 7.60 0.52 -14.12
C LEU A 145 9.04 0.79 -13.70
N LEU A 146 9.28 0.98 -12.41
CA LEU A 146 10.64 1.09 -11.87
C LEU A 146 11.12 -0.28 -11.40
N LYS A 147 12.39 -0.58 -11.64
CA LYS A 147 13.09 -1.80 -11.22
C LYS A 147 14.37 -1.44 -10.48
N ALA A 148 14.83 -2.34 -9.62
CA ALA A 148 16.16 -2.28 -9.04
C ALA A 148 17.09 -3.20 -9.81
N GLU A 149 18.15 -2.67 -10.39
CA GLU A 149 19.16 -3.42 -11.11
C GLU A 149 20.55 -2.92 -10.70
N GLY A 150 21.41 -3.81 -10.20
CA GLY A 150 22.77 -3.45 -9.82
C GLY A 150 22.88 -2.34 -8.77
N GLY A 151 21.90 -2.22 -7.86
CA GLY A 151 21.86 -1.15 -6.87
C GLY A 151 21.33 0.20 -7.39
N GLN A 152 20.86 0.26 -8.64
CA GLN A 152 20.33 1.47 -9.26
C GLN A 152 18.84 1.32 -9.58
N LEU A 153 18.18 2.46 -9.72
CA LEU A 153 16.79 2.55 -10.12
C LEU A 153 16.71 2.68 -11.65
N VAL A 154 16.07 1.73 -12.31
CA VAL A 154 15.94 1.67 -13.77
C VAL A 154 14.46 1.73 -14.15
N SER A 155 14.11 2.53 -15.16
CA SER A 155 12.76 2.55 -15.72
C SER A 155 12.62 1.51 -16.84
N ASP A 156 11.59 0.68 -16.76
CA ASP A 156 11.25 -0.30 -17.79
C ASP A 156 10.61 0.40 -18.99
N LYS A 157 11.40 0.55 -20.05
CA LYS A 157 10.98 1.17 -21.31
C LYS A 157 10.23 0.14 -22.15
N SER A 158 9.00 -0.17 -21.72
CA SER A 158 8.06 -0.96 -22.51
C SER A 158 7.62 -0.18 -23.76
N ASP A 159 7.54 -0.84 -24.92
CA ASP A 159 6.94 -0.28 -26.13
C ASP A 159 5.44 0.05 -25.96
N ASP A 160 4.82 -0.54 -24.93
CA ASP A 160 3.44 -0.29 -24.55
C ASP A 160 3.30 0.03 -23.06
N PRO A 161 3.61 1.28 -22.64
CA PRO A 161 3.58 1.68 -21.25
C PRO A 161 2.13 1.90 -20.74
N SER A 162 1.97 1.88 -19.41
CA SER A 162 0.73 2.35 -18.78
C SER A 162 0.60 3.87 -18.99
N VAL A 163 -0.62 4.37 -19.15
CA VAL A 163 -0.87 5.80 -19.36
C VAL A 163 -1.87 6.29 -18.33
N LEU A 164 -1.53 7.39 -17.65
CA LEU A 164 -2.41 8.14 -16.77
C LEU A 164 -3.05 9.28 -17.56
N HIS A 165 -4.38 9.28 -17.63
CA HIS A 165 -5.17 10.37 -18.18
C HIS A 165 -5.79 11.16 -17.03
N LEU A 166 -5.48 12.45 -16.93
CA LEU A 166 -6.11 13.35 -15.98
C LEU A 166 -7.50 13.76 -16.45
N SER A 167 -8.32 14.20 -15.50
CA SER A 167 -9.62 14.79 -15.80
C SER A 167 -9.44 16.17 -16.46
N LYS A 168 -10.35 16.52 -17.38
CA LYS A 168 -10.42 17.87 -17.98
C LYS A 168 -11.09 18.91 -17.07
N ARG A 169 -11.51 18.52 -15.86
CA ARG A 169 -12.14 19.42 -14.88
C ARG A 169 -11.08 20.18 -14.08
N ASN A 170 -11.30 21.47 -13.87
CA ASN A 170 -10.41 22.35 -13.10
C ASN A 170 -10.88 22.56 -11.65
N ASP A 171 -12.10 22.12 -11.32
CA ASP A 171 -12.77 22.36 -10.04
C ASP A 171 -12.62 21.18 -9.07
N LEU A 172 -11.48 20.49 -9.08
CA LEU A 172 -11.27 19.24 -8.34
C LEU A 172 -10.58 19.45 -7.00
N VAL A 173 -10.90 18.62 -6.00
CA VAL A 173 -10.22 18.60 -4.69
C VAL A 173 -8.77 18.18 -4.82
N HIS A 174 -8.48 17.24 -5.73
CA HIS A 174 -7.14 16.73 -6.01
C HIS A 174 -6.98 16.54 -7.53
N PRO A 175 -5.82 16.85 -8.14
CA PRO A 175 -5.62 16.72 -9.59
C PRO A 175 -5.83 15.31 -10.16
N LEU A 176 -5.52 14.28 -9.37
CA LEU A 176 -5.83 12.88 -9.70
C LEU A 176 -7.34 12.53 -9.64
N SER A 177 -8.21 13.40 -9.12
CA SER A 177 -9.65 13.11 -9.07
C SER A 177 -10.24 13.05 -10.49
N GLY A 178 -10.94 11.96 -10.82
CA GLY A 178 -11.41 11.71 -12.19
C GLY A 178 -10.35 11.15 -13.14
N ALA A 179 -9.11 10.97 -12.70
CA ALA A 179 -8.07 10.40 -13.54
C ALA A 179 -8.28 8.89 -13.78
N ARG A 180 -7.70 8.37 -14.86
CA ARG A 180 -7.75 6.96 -15.25
C ARG A 180 -6.38 6.47 -15.69
N MET A 181 -5.97 5.33 -15.18
CA MET A 181 -4.81 4.59 -15.65
C MET A 181 -5.28 3.46 -16.55
N THR A 182 -4.77 3.43 -17.78
CA THR A 182 -5.01 2.35 -18.73
C THR A 182 -3.86 1.34 -18.68
N LYS A 183 -4.14 0.07 -19.01
CA LYS A 183 -3.17 -1.03 -19.11
C LYS A 183 -2.43 -1.36 -17.79
N TYR A 184 -3.10 -1.18 -16.66
CA TYR A 184 -2.56 -1.48 -15.34
C TYR A 184 -2.34 -3.00 -15.14
N THR A 185 -1.16 -3.50 -15.52
CA THR A 185 -0.64 -4.86 -15.25
C THR A 185 -1.57 -6.01 -15.69
N THR A 186 -1.47 -6.41 -16.95
CA THR A 186 -2.19 -7.54 -17.54
C THR A 186 -1.58 -8.87 -17.12
N ARG A 187 -2.02 -9.45 -15.99
CA ARG A 187 -1.78 -10.90 -15.79
C ARG A 187 -2.74 -11.66 -16.71
N LYS A 188 -2.19 -12.35 -17.72
CA LYS A 188 -2.89 -13.28 -18.65
C LYS A 188 -4.42 -13.05 -18.78
N GLY A 189 -4.81 -12.21 -19.74
CA GLY A 189 -6.19 -12.16 -20.25
C GLY A 189 -7.20 -11.31 -19.46
N HIS A 190 -6.75 -10.46 -18.52
CA HIS A 190 -7.62 -9.51 -17.83
C HIS A 190 -7.19 -8.08 -18.10
N ASP A 191 -8.04 -7.34 -18.80
CA ASP A 191 -7.94 -5.88 -18.82
C ASP A 191 -8.26 -5.36 -17.41
N VAL A 192 -7.39 -4.48 -16.90
CA VAL A 192 -7.59 -3.81 -15.63
C VAL A 192 -7.45 -2.32 -15.87
N ASP A 193 -8.53 -1.61 -15.55
CA ASP A 193 -8.51 -0.15 -15.45
C ASP A 193 -8.38 0.24 -13.98
N VAL A 194 -7.53 1.23 -13.70
CA VAL A 194 -7.62 1.97 -12.44
C VAL A 194 -8.26 3.31 -12.74
N PHE A 195 -9.24 3.72 -11.95
CA PHE A 195 -9.82 5.06 -12.05
C PHE A 195 -10.04 5.66 -10.68
N PHE A 196 -9.96 6.97 -10.61
CA PHE A 196 -10.15 7.76 -9.40
C PHE A 196 -11.48 8.51 -9.52
N PRO A 197 -12.42 8.40 -8.57
CA PRO A 197 -13.69 9.09 -8.66
C PRO A 197 -13.54 10.61 -8.77
N ILE A 198 -14.45 11.26 -9.49
CA ILE A 198 -14.50 12.72 -9.59
C ILE A 198 -14.96 13.27 -8.23
N ILE A 199 -14.17 14.18 -7.65
CA ILE A 199 -14.46 14.85 -6.39
C ILE A 199 -14.26 16.36 -6.61
N PRO A 200 -15.33 17.13 -6.83
CA PRO A 200 -15.23 18.57 -7.01
C PRO A 200 -14.99 19.28 -5.67
N LYS A 201 -14.32 20.45 -5.70
CA LYS A 201 -14.08 21.32 -4.52
C LYS A 201 -15.41 21.70 -3.85
N THR A 202 -16.42 21.98 -4.66
CA THR A 202 -17.79 22.28 -4.23
C THR A 202 -18.72 21.26 -4.85
N GLU A 203 -19.36 20.42 -4.02
CA GLU A 203 -20.28 19.39 -4.51
C GLU A 203 -21.74 19.86 -4.38
N THR A 204 -22.47 19.89 -5.50
CA THR A 204 -23.92 20.12 -5.46
C THR A 204 -24.67 18.88 -4.95
N LYS A 205 -25.87 19.05 -4.39
CA LYS A 205 -26.72 17.91 -3.96
C LYS A 205 -26.99 16.91 -5.11
N LYS A 206 -27.07 17.40 -6.36
CA LYS A 206 -27.28 16.57 -7.56
C LYS A 206 -26.04 15.74 -7.87
N GLU A 207 -24.85 16.35 -7.84
CA GLU A 207 -23.57 15.64 -8.01
C GLU A 207 -23.32 14.64 -6.88
N ALA A 208 -23.61 14.99 -5.62
CA ALA A 208 -23.54 14.07 -4.49
C ALA A 208 -24.43 12.85 -4.68
N LYS A 209 -25.65 13.05 -5.17
CA LYS A 209 -26.61 11.97 -5.46
C LYS A 209 -26.13 11.12 -6.65
N GLN A 210 -25.56 11.74 -7.68
CA GLN A 210 -25.01 11.08 -8.85
C GLN A 210 -23.78 10.23 -8.48
N ARG A 211 -22.82 10.77 -7.74
CA ARG A 211 -21.65 10.05 -7.20
C ARG A 211 -22.07 8.88 -6.30
N LYS A 212 -23.09 9.07 -5.46
CA LYS A 212 -23.70 7.97 -4.67
C LYS A 212 -24.38 6.94 -5.55
N LYS A 213 -24.93 7.29 -6.71
CA LYS A 213 -25.50 6.35 -7.68
C LYS A 213 -24.40 5.62 -8.47
N GLU A 214 -23.27 6.28 -8.69
CA GLU A 214 -22.03 5.72 -9.25
C GLU A 214 -21.24 4.85 -8.25
N SER A 215 -21.72 4.71 -7.00
CA SER A 215 -21.20 3.79 -5.95
C SER A 215 -21.15 2.29 -6.32
N LYS A 216 -21.41 1.96 -7.59
CA LYS A 216 -20.92 0.75 -8.27
C LYS A 216 -19.39 0.62 -8.27
N PHE A 217 -18.65 1.56 -7.69
CA PHE A 217 -17.23 1.45 -7.32
C PHE A 217 -16.88 0.23 -6.45
N GLY A 218 -17.91 -0.49 -5.98
CA GLY A 218 -17.78 -1.78 -5.30
C GLY A 218 -17.65 -1.64 -3.79
N ILE A 219 -17.95 -2.72 -3.07
CA ILE A 219 -17.95 -2.72 -1.59
C ILE A 219 -16.58 -2.38 -1.00
N GLN A 220 -15.50 -2.70 -1.71
CA GLN A 220 -14.13 -2.44 -1.27
C GLN A 220 -13.81 -0.95 -1.24
N TYR A 221 -14.05 -0.22 -2.33
CA TYR A 221 -13.86 1.23 -2.37
C TYR A 221 -14.70 1.92 -1.29
N ASN A 222 -15.97 1.55 -1.18
CA ASN A 222 -16.86 2.18 -0.19
C ASN A 222 -16.39 1.96 1.24
N LEU A 223 -15.79 0.79 1.54
CA LEU A 223 -15.23 0.50 2.86
C LEU A 223 -13.95 1.31 3.10
N ALA A 224 -13.02 1.37 2.14
CA ALA A 224 -11.83 2.21 2.23
C ALA A 224 -12.21 3.68 2.41
N ASN A 225 -13.09 4.19 1.56
CA ASN A 225 -13.57 5.57 1.57
C ASN A 225 -14.29 5.91 2.90
N PHE A 226 -15.01 4.95 3.49
CA PHE A 226 -15.58 5.11 4.81
C PHE A 226 -14.48 5.25 5.87
N VAL A 227 -13.49 4.36 5.88
CA VAL A 227 -12.38 4.40 6.83
C VAL A 227 -11.64 5.74 6.75
N TYR A 228 -11.21 6.17 5.56
CA TYR A 228 -10.48 7.43 5.42
C TYR A 228 -11.33 8.67 5.72
N ASN A 229 -12.56 8.76 5.21
CA ASN A 229 -13.35 10.00 5.37
C ASN A 229 -14.14 10.09 6.66
N LYS A 230 -14.59 8.96 7.24
CA LYS A 230 -15.41 8.95 8.46
C LYS A 230 -14.58 8.74 9.71
N MET A 231 -13.56 7.89 9.65
CA MET A 231 -12.64 7.69 10.78
C MET A 231 -11.46 8.66 10.77
N LYS A 232 -11.36 9.50 9.72
CA LYS A 232 -10.27 10.47 9.54
C LYS A 232 -8.88 9.81 9.59
N LEU A 233 -8.78 8.58 9.09
CA LEU A 233 -7.45 7.97 8.91
C LEU A 233 -6.76 8.69 7.76
N GLU A 234 -5.44 8.80 7.86
CA GLU A 234 -4.58 9.30 6.78
C GLU A 234 -3.84 8.11 6.16
N SER A 235 -3.21 8.34 5.01
CA SER A 235 -2.25 7.37 4.47
C SER A 235 -1.17 8.13 3.76
N THR A 236 0.08 7.79 4.05
CA THR A 236 1.24 8.58 3.63
C THR A 236 2.34 7.68 3.10
N TRP A 237 3.10 8.20 2.15
CA TRP A 237 4.40 7.64 1.78
C TRP A 237 5.47 8.34 2.61
N ARG A 238 6.24 7.58 3.39
CA ARG A 238 7.34 8.08 4.21
C ARG A 238 8.64 8.02 3.41
N MET A 239 9.35 9.14 3.38
CA MET A 239 10.56 9.28 2.56
C MET A 239 11.82 8.91 3.32
N SER A 240 11.84 9.17 4.62
CA SER A 240 12.98 8.80 5.45
C SER A 240 13.10 7.29 5.64
N TYR A 241 14.34 6.80 5.73
CA TYR A 241 14.62 5.46 6.20
C TYR A 241 14.23 5.32 7.68
N LEU A 242 13.24 4.48 7.96
CA LEU A 242 12.66 4.37 9.30
C LEU A 242 13.34 3.25 10.09
N THR A 243 14.36 3.62 10.87
CA THR A 243 15.12 2.67 11.71
C THR A 243 14.27 2.06 12.81
N GLY A 244 14.59 0.83 13.22
CA GLY A 244 13.96 0.13 14.32
C GLY A 244 13.61 -1.32 13.99
N PRO A 245 12.97 -2.04 14.93
CA PRO A 245 12.51 -3.40 14.71
C PRO A 245 11.22 -3.44 13.87
N TYR A 246 11.15 -4.45 13.01
CA TYR A 246 10.01 -4.75 12.16
C TYR A 246 9.53 -6.19 12.37
N LEU A 247 8.21 -6.31 12.30
CA LEU A 247 7.42 -7.51 12.57
C LEU A 247 6.98 -8.17 11.26
N ARG A 248 6.76 -9.48 11.32
CA ARG A 248 6.21 -10.25 10.18
C ARG A 248 4.73 -10.01 9.91
N ALA A 249 4.02 -9.50 10.91
CA ALA A 249 2.59 -9.26 10.87
C ALA A 249 2.22 -8.17 11.87
N TYR A 250 1.09 -7.51 11.62
CA TYR A 250 0.62 -6.38 12.41
C TYR A 250 0.45 -6.75 13.90
N ASN A 251 1.07 -5.97 14.78
CA ASN A 251 1.10 -6.15 16.24
C ASN A 251 1.57 -7.55 16.73
N ASP A 252 2.40 -8.26 15.95
CA ASP A 252 3.07 -9.48 16.40
C ASP A 252 4.35 -9.18 17.19
N LYS A 253 4.22 -8.44 18.30
CA LYS A 253 5.33 -7.84 19.07
C LYS A 253 6.45 -8.80 19.49
N LYS A 254 6.18 -10.10 19.54
CA LYS A 254 7.15 -11.12 19.95
C LYS A 254 8.09 -11.56 18.83
N HIS A 255 7.82 -11.20 17.58
CA HIS A 255 8.51 -11.74 16.42
C HIS A 255 9.12 -10.63 15.56
N ASN A 256 10.18 -10.02 16.11
CA ASN A 256 11.08 -9.15 15.38
C ASN A 256 11.89 -9.99 14.39
N ILE A 257 11.67 -9.75 13.11
CA ILE A 257 12.27 -10.53 12.01
C ILE A 257 13.13 -9.68 11.07
N LEU A 258 13.09 -8.37 11.26
CA LEU A 258 13.91 -7.41 10.55
C LEU A 258 14.26 -6.28 11.52
N ASN A 259 15.51 -5.83 11.50
CA ASN A 259 15.95 -4.64 12.22
C ASN A 259 16.61 -3.69 11.24
N LEU A 260 16.15 -2.45 11.20
CA LEU A 260 16.70 -1.40 10.36
C LEU A 260 17.55 -0.46 11.22
N SER A 261 18.76 -0.15 10.80
CA SER A 261 19.67 0.72 11.53
C SER A 261 20.37 1.72 10.61
N LYS A 262 20.92 2.77 11.21
CA LYS A 262 21.82 3.70 10.55
C LYS A 262 23.10 3.80 11.38
N SER A 263 24.23 3.41 10.79
CA SER A 263 25.55 3.42 11.45
C SER A 263 26.54 4.15 10.53
N GLU A 264 27.26 5.14 11.04
CA GLU A 264 28.29 5.87 10.28
C GLU A 264 27.79 6.41 8.91
N GLY A 265 26.52 6.84 8.85
CA GLY A 265 25.88 7.32 7.63
C GLY A 265 25.37 6.23 6.68
N LYS A 266 25.70 4.96 6.91
CA LYS A 266 25.21 3.81 6.14
C LYS A 266 23.86 3.35 6.67
N LEU A 267 22.94 3.06 5.75
CA LEU A 267 21.66 2.43 6.06
C LEU A 267 21.84 0.92 6.03
N GLU A 268 21.35 0.23 7.04
CA GLU A 268 21.56 -1.20 7.22
C GLU A 268 20.26 -1.92 7.57
N ALA A 269 20.15 -3.17 7.16
CA ALA A 269 19.04 -4.06 7.46
C ALA A 269 19.55 -5.44 7.88
N ASP A 270 19.03 -5.95 8.99
CA ASP A 270 19.39 -7.27 9.54
C ASP A 270 18.15 -8.16 9.62
N PHE A 271 18.08 -9.16 8.73
CA PHE A 271 17.00 -10.15 8.69
C PHE A 271 17.31 -11.33 9.59
N LYS A 272 16.33 -11.72 10.41
CA LYS A 272 16.43 -12.81 11.38
C LYS A 272 15.39 -13.88 11.10
N ILE A 273 15.82 -15.14 11.13
CA ILE A 273 14.89 -16.27 11.07
C ILE A 273 14.17 -16.44 12.40
N GLU A 274 12.89 -16.77 12.32
CA GLU A 274 12.12 -17.24 13.47
C GLU A 274 12.70 -18.57 14.00
N LYS A 275 13.41 -18.47 15.13
CA LYS A 275 13.94 -19.61 15.90
C LYS A 275 12.86 -20.28 16.76
N SER A 276 11.77 -20.74 16.14
CA SER A 276 10.81 -21.62 16.81
C SER A 276 10.99 -23.06 16.33
N ASN A 277 11.38 -23.95 17.26
CA ASN A 277 11.60 -25.37 16.99
C ASN A 277 10.28 -26.17 16.91
N PHE A 278 9.18 -25.62 17.43
CA PHE A 278 7.88 -26.29 17.50
C PHE A 278 6.98 -26.06 16.27
N ILE A 279 7.47 -25.36 15.25
CA ILE A 279 6.67 -24.95 14.10
C ILE A 279 7.31 -25.47 12.82
N THR A 280 6.53 -26.22 12.04
CA THR A 280 6.93 -26.73 10.73
C THR A 280 7.31 -25.60 9.77
N LYS A 281 8.18 -25.87 8.79
CA LYS A 281 8.55 -24.90 7.74
C LYS A 281 7.32 -24.29 7.06
N ARG A 282 6.33 -25.13 6.74
CA ARG A 282 5.04 -24.69 6.17
C ARG A 282 4.25 -23.80 7.14
N GLY A 283 4.28 -24.11 8.44
CA GLY A 283 3.67 -23.30 9.49
C GLY A 283 4.28 -21.91 9.56
N LYS A 284 5.62 -21.80 9.56
CA LYS A 284 6.35 -20.53 9.56
C LYS A 284 5.99 -19.68 8.34
N ALA A 285 6.07 -20.27 7.14
CA ALA A 285 5.73 -19.60 5.88
C ALA A 285 4.32 -19.01 5.83
N ARG A 286 3.34 -19.64 6.50
CA ARG A 286 1.95 -19.14 6.54
C ARG A 286 1.76 -17.91 7.42
N ARG A 287 2.75 -17.50 8.23
CA ARG A 287 2.67 -16.34 9.12
C ARG A 287 3.03 -15.02 8.44
N PHE A 288 3.75 -15.08 7.33
CA PHE A 288 4.17 -13.92 6.56
C PHE A 288 3.16 -13.56 5.45
N THR A 289 3.24 -12.31 4.97
CA THR A 289 2.55 -11.86 3.75
C THR A 289 2.91 -12.73 2.55
N ASN A 290 4.21 -13.06 2.45
CA ASN A 290 4.81 -13.86 1.41
C ASN A 290 5.67 -14.95 2.05
N LYS A 291 5.51 -16.20 1.58
CA LYS A 291 6.23 -17.35 2.12
C LYS A 291 7.75 -17.21 2.03
N LYS A 292 8.24 -16.45 1.03
CA LYS A 292 9.66 -16.17 0.80
C LYS A 292 10.31 -15.52 2.02
N SER A 293 9.59 -14.65 2.73
CA SER A 293 10.11 -13.98 3.94
C SER A 293 10.53 -14.93 5.06
N ALA A 294 10.02 -16.15 5.10
CA ALA A 294 10.38 -17.13 6.14
C ALA A 294 11.77 -17.75 5.96
N GLU A 295 12.42 -17.49 4.82
CA GLU A 295 13.71 -18.09 4.45
C GLU A 295 14.86 -17.08 4.46
N ILE A 296 14.57 -15.79 4.67
CA ILE A 296 15.53 -14.69 4.57
C ILE A 296 16.31 -14.56 5.89
N GLU A 297 17.64 -14.51 5.78
CA GLU A 297 18.55 -14.25 6.90
C GLU A 297 19.79 -13.51 6.40
N GLY A 298 20.30 -12.59 7.21
CA GLY A 298 21.57 -11.92 6.95
C GLY A 298 21.48 -10.40 6.95
N LYS A 299 22.64 -9.78 6.77
CA LYS A 299 22.81 -8.33 6.79
C LYS A 299 22.86 -7.77 5.37
N TYR A 300 22.24 -6.62 5.21
CA TYR A 300 22.11 -5.91 3.95
C TYR A 300 22.52 -4.45 4.15
N THR A 301 23.25 -3.93 3.18
CA THR A 301 23.44 -2.48 3.01
C THR A 301 22.27 -1.94 2.21
N VAL A 302 21.77 -0.79 2.63
CA VAL A 302 20.63 -0.12 1.99
C VAL A 302 21.09 1.18 1.36
N THR A 303 20.63 1.42 0.14
CA THR A 303 20.85 2.69 -0.58
C THR A 303 19.49 3.33 -0.89
N GLU A 304 19.50 4.65 -1.05
CA GLU A 304 18.31 5.43 -1.43
C GLU A 304 18.59 6.10 -2.79
N PRO A 305 18.45 5.37 -3.92
CA PRO A 305 18.73 5.92 -5.25
C PRO A 305 17.78 7.05 -5.66
N ALA A 306 16.60 7.10 -5.04
CA ALA A 306 15.65 8.18 -5.18
C ALA A 306 14.96 8.39 -3.84
N ASN A 307 14.58 9.63 -3.55
CA ASN A 307 13.92 10.00 -2.30
C ASN A 307 12.77 9.01 -2.00
N GLY A 308 12.80 8.36 -0.83
CA GLY A 308 11.80 7.40 -0.35
C GLY A 308 11.74 6.04 -1.06
N ILE A 309 12.68 5.73 -1.94
CA ILE A 309 12.83 4.43 -2.62
C ILE A 309 14.17 3.83 -2.21
N PHE A 310 14.14 2.64 -1.65
CA PHE A 310 15.30 1.98 -1.07
C PHE A 310 15.67 0.70 -1.82
N ILE A 311 16.97 0.43 -1.98
CA ILE A 311 17.48 -0.83 -2.53
C ILE A 311 18.37 -1.52 -1.50
N PHE A 312 18.09 -2.81 -1.29
CA PHE A 312 18.76 -3.66 -0.30
C PHE A 312 19.74 -4.59 -1.02
N THR A 313 21.02 -4.53 -0.63
CA THR A 313 22.10 -5.34 -1.21
C THR A 313 22.70 -6.19 -0.09
N ALA A 314 22.79 -7.51 -0.28
CA ALA A 314 23.34 -8.36 0.77
C ALA A 314 24.84 -8.10 0.96
N ASN A 315 25.28 -8.13 2.22
CA ASN A 315 26.70 -7.97 2.55
C ASN A 315 27.49 -9.26 2.30
N ASP A 316 26.81 -10.40 2.28
CA ASP A 316 27.39 -11.72 1.97
C ASP A 316 26.57 -12.41 0.88
N SER A 317 27.25 -12.82 -0.20
CA SER A 317 26.66 -13.58 -1.31
C SER A 317 26.01 -14.91 -0.89
N ASN A 318 26.42 -15.48 0.25
CA ASN A 318 25.86 -16.70 0.82
C ASN A 318 24.68 -16.45 1.77
N SER A 319 24.23 -15.19 1.91
CA SER A 319 23.05 -14.86 2.72
C SER A 319 21.84 -15.66 2.25
N LYS A 320 21.14 -16.27 3.20
CA LYS A 320 20.03 -17.17 2.89
C LYS A 320 18.82 -16.35 2.42
N GLY A 321 18.20 -16.77 1.31
CA GLY A 321 17.03 -16.10 0.74
C GLY A 321 17.35 -14.72 0.16
N ARG A 322 18.63 -14.43 -0.13
CA ARG A 322 19.12 -13.19 -0.73
C ARG A 322 18.37 -12.81 -2.01
N GLU A 323 18.09 -13.79 -2.86
CA GLU A 323 17.37 -13.65 -4.12
C GLU A 323 15.90 -13.22 -3.92
N HIS A 324 15.39 -13.24 -2.69
CA HIS A 324 14.06 -12.73 -2.36
C HIS A 324 14.08 -11.27 -1.92
N VAL A 325 15.24 -10.68 -1.66
CA VAL A 325 15.41 -9.29 -1.20
C VAL A 325 16.07 -8.45 -2.29
N GLU A 326 17.14 -8.96 -2.89
CA GLU A 326 17.85 -8.25 -3.95
C GLU A 326 16.93 -7.99 -5.15
N ASN A 327 17.20 -6.89 -5.86
CA ASN A 327 16.41 -6.41 -7.01
C ASN A 327 14.96 -6.03 -6.69
N ARG A 328 14.63 -5.85 -5.41
CA ARG A 328 13.34 -5.29 -4.98
C ARG A 328 13.47 -3.85 -4.55
N LEU A 329 12.41 -3.10 -4.77
CA LEU A 329 12.27 -1.72 -4.30
C LEU A 329 11.61 -1.71 -2.93
N GLY A 330 12.32 -1.21 -1.92
CA GLY A 330 11.78 -0.93 -0.60
C GLY A 330 11.08 0.43 -0.58
N VAL A 331 9.86 0.46 -0.05
CA VAL A 331 9.10 1.70 0.19
C VAL A 331 8.44 1.64 1.55
N PHE A 332 8.44 2.75 2.28
CA PHE A 332 7.76 2.89 3.57
C PHE A 332 6.40 3.55 3.37
N VAL A 333 5.33 2.81 3.57
CA VAL A 333 3.97 3.30 3.39
C VAL A 333 3.23 3.15 4.71
N ASP A 334 2.70 4.25 5.20
CA ASP A 334 1.75 4.25 6.29
C ASP A 334 0.35 4.09 5.67
N ILE A 335 -0.13 2.86 5.59
CA ILE A 335 -1.37 2.57 4.84
C ILE A 335 -2.59 3.05 5.62
N PHE A 336 -2.56 2.98 6.95
CA PHE A 336 -3.63 3.46 7.82
C PHE A 336 -3.01 4.25 8.97
N ASP A 337 -2.66 5.51 8.70
CA ASP A 337 -2.21 6.42 9.75
C ASP A 337 -3.40 6.65 10.67
N ALA A 338 -3.35 5.95 11.78
CA ALA A 338 -4.34 6.01 12.82
C ALA A 338 -3.76 6.69 14.06
N THR A 339 -2.66 7.42 13.94
CA THR A 339 -2.05 8.14 15.05
C THR A 339 -3.07 9.12 15.67
N LYS A 340 -3.80 9.87 14.82
CA LYS A 340 -4.82 10.84 15.27
C LYS A 340 -6.07 10.20 15.86
N SER A 341 -6.47 9.03 15.37
CA SER A 341 -7.78 8.41 15.70
C SER A 341 -7.68 7.25 16.68
N LEU A 342 -6.52 6.58 16.77
CA LEU A 342 -6.27 5.34 17.50
C LEU A 342 -5.00 5.34 18.36
N ASN A 343 -4.15 6.36 18.25
CA ASN A 343 -2.81 6.35 18.84
C ASN A 343 -2.01 5.10 18.43
N GLN A 344 -2.01 4.83 17.13
CA GLN A 344 -1.24 3.74 16.53
C GLN A 344 -0.56 4.29 15.28
N ASP A 345 0.77 4.33 15.35
CA ASP A 345 1.65 4.70 14.25
C ASP A 345 2.42 3.43 13.86
N VAL A 346 2.00 2.80 12.76
CA VAL A 346 2.63 1.59 12.23
C VAL A 346 2.87 1.84 10.75
N VAL A 347 4.14 2.00 10.38
CA VAL A 347 4.52 2.12 8.97
C VAL A 347 4.87 0.74 8.41
N GLU A 348 4.38 0.44 7.21
CA GLU A 348 4.74 -0.76 6.49
C GLU A 348 5.96 -0.54 5.60
N LEU A 349 7.02 -1.34 5.80
CA LEU A 349 8.05 -1.53 4.78
C LEU A 349 7.57 -2.57 3.77
N ILE A 350 7.46 -2.19 2.51
CA ILE A 350 7.07 -3.07 1.40
C ILE A 350 8.26 -3.22 0.47
N MET A 351 8.70 -4.46 0.22
CA MET A 351 9.72 -4.79 -0.78
C MET A 351 9.06 -5.33 -2.04
N VAL A 352 8.96 -4.48 -3.05
CA VAL A 352 8.21 -4.70 -4.28
C VAL A 352 9.07 -5.42 -5.32
N ASP A 353 8.55 -6.54 -5.82
CA ASP A 353 9.05 -7.16 -7.05
C ASP A 353 8.40 -6.47 -8.24
N SER A 354 9.23 -5.82 -9.03
CA SER A 354 8.80 -4.93 -10.09
C SER A 354 8.28 -5.69 -11.31
N GLU A 355 8.73 -6.93 -11.52
CA GLU A 355 8.28 -7.81 -12.59
C GLU A 355 6.98 -8.52 -12.20
N ASN A 356 6.76 -8.71 -10.90
CA ASN A 356 5.56 -9.34 -10.38
C ASN A 356 4.94 -8.54 -9.21
N PRO A 357 4.04 -7.58 -9.51
CA PRO A 357 3.36 -6.75 -8.51
C PRO A 357 2.59 -7.51 -7.42
N THR A 358 2.30 -8.80 -7.62
CA THR A 358 1.64 -9.64 -6.59
C THR A 358 2.62 -10.32 -5.63
N ASP A 359 3.91 -10.31 -5.94
CA ASP A 359 5.00 -10.93 -5.20
C ASP A 359 5.79 -9.85 -4.48
N PHE A 360 5.28 -9.33 -3.37
CA PHE A 360 6.01 -8.38 -2.52
C PHE A 360 6.22 -8.98 -1.14
N LEU A 361 7.21 -8.48 -0.42
CA LEU A 361 7.40 -8.73 1.02
C LEU A 361 6.84 -7.53 1.77
N MET A 362 6.27 -7.75 2.95
CA MET A 362 5.70 -6.67 3.76
C MET A 362 6.03 -6.93 5.22
N TYR A 363 6.54 -5.90 5.87
CA TYR A 363 7.01 -5.88 7.24
C TYR A 363 6.39 -4.69 7.95
N TYR A 364 6.07 -4.84 9.22
CA TYR A 364 5.31 -3.85 9.98
C TYR A 364 6.20 -3.25 11.06
N GLU A 365 6.32 -1.93 11.12
CA GLU A 365 7.06 -1.27 12.18
C GLU A 365 6.54 -1.74 13.55
N HIS A 366 7.46 -1.97 14.49
CA HIS A 366 7.06 -2.26 15.85
C HIS A 366 6.30 -1.06 16.43
N PRO A 367 5.12 -1.23 17.05
CA PRO A 367 4.35 -0.09 17.56
C PRO A 367 5.09 0.73 18.62
N ASP A 368 5.98 0.08 19.37
CA ASP A 368 6.83 0.74 20.38
C ASP A 368 8.00 1.54 19.74
N ASN A 369 8.17 1.48 18.40
CA ASN A 369 9.13 2.26 17.62
C ASN A 369 8.48 3.49 16.94
N GLY A 370 7.15 3.53 16.86
CA GLY A 370 6.39 4.67 16.37
C GLY A 370 6.36 5.82 17.39
N GLU A 371 5.87 6.99 16.99
CA GLU A 371 5.77 8.20 17.83
C GLU A 371 4.83 8.04 19.07
N GLY A 372 4.34 6.83 19.35
CA GLY A 372 3.33 6.50 20.37
C GLY A 372 3.85 6.10 21.75
N GLU A 373 5.16 5.92 21.96
CA GLU A 373 5.72 5.77 23.31
C GLU A 373 6.32 7.09 23.81
N LYS A 374 5.63 7.70 24.78
CA LYS A 374 6.22 8.67 25.70
C LYS A 374 7.49 8.05 26.25
N LYS A 375 8.64 8.69 26.07
CA LYS A 375 9.77 8.50 26.98
C LYS A 375 9.24 8.79 28.38
N VAL A 376 8.93 7.75 29.14
CA VAL A 376 8.78 7.89 30.59
C VAL A 376 10.20 8.09 31.09
N THR A 377 10.61 9.35 31.15
CA THR A 377 11.74 9.76 31.98
C THR A 377 11.44 9.26 33.39
N LYS A 378 12.24 8.30 33.85
CA LYS A 378 12.28 7.93 35.26
C LYS A 378 12.90 9.04 36.08
#